data_AF-A0A177LPV9-F1
#
_entry.id   AF-A0A177LPV9-F1
#
_cell.length_a   1.000
_cell.length_b   1.000
_cell.length_c   1.000
_cell.angle_alpha   90.00
_cell.angle_beta   90.00
_cell.angle_gamma   90.00
#
_symmetry.space_group_name_H-M   'P 1'
#
loop_
_entity.id
_entity.type
_entity.pdbx_description
1 polymer ?
#
loop_
_entity_poly.entity_id
_entity_poly.type
_entity_poly.pdbx_seq_one_letter_code
_entity_poly.pdbx_strand_id
1 'polypeptide(L)'
;MANKYVNFITDEHLLFCIENLHKAYLRAKNNITKKNFYSNKVDTIKLTFDSKFNDINEENLIQSEILRQIDKSINNSIGTFHEQILGGIEGFEVGNLSGFDVKADDDTLFADIKNKHNTMNSSSSEALFQKLARYADDYKKAKCYWVQILAKNSFNELWKGEINGKEYSHSRVYKISGDQFYALLSGEQDALLQLYKALPVAINDYLNSIEHNHTIIENSAIDEIKLQTVTSNKSILDQITFDNYNYYLGFDKL
;
A
#
# COMPACT_ATOMS: atom_id res chain seq x y z
N MET A 1 12.04 5.36 30.77
CA MET A 1 12.96 4.25 30.44
C MET A 1 13.37 4.43 28.99
N ALA A 2 14.57 4.00 28.59
CA ALA A 2 14.92 3.99 27.18
C ALA A 2 14.05 2.96 26.45
N ASN A 3 13.57 3.30 25.26
CA ASN A 3 12.85 2.35 24.41
C ASN A 3 13.79 1.22 23.99
N LYS A 4 13.26 0.01 23.84
CA LYS A 4 14.01 -1.17 23.44
C LYS A 4 14.36 -1.15 21.95
N TYR A 5 13.48 -0.61 21.10
CA TYR A 5 13.58 -0.77 19.65
C TYR A 5 14.12 0.47 18.92
N VAL A 6 13.44 1.62 19.07
CA VAL A 6 13.81 2.91 18.47
C VAL A 6 13.44 4.04 19.44
N ASN A 7 14.15 5.17 19.40
CA ASN A 7 13.94 6.23 20.39
C ASN A 7 12.84 7.23 20.02
N PHE A 8 12.41 7.29 18.76
CA PHE A 8 11.48 8.30 18.25
C PHE A 8 10.00 7.92 18.33
N ILE A 9 9.67 6.69 18.71
CA ILE A 9 8.32 6.22 19.07
C ILE A 9 8.41 5.23 20.24
N THR A 10 7.32 5.03 20.99
CA THR A 10 7.32 4.05 22.10
C THR A 10 7.34 2.61 21.59
N ASP A 11 7.84 1.69 22.42
CA ASP A 11 7.85 0.26 22.11
C ASP A 11 6.42 -0.27 21.89
N GLU A 12 5.45 0.18 22.69
CA GLU A 12 4.05 -0.20 22.54
C GLU A 12 3.48 0.23 21.19
N HIS A 13 3.82 1.45 20.73
CA HIS A 13 3.34 1.95 19.45
C HIS A 13 3.95 1.18 18.27
N LEU A 14 5.25 0.87 18.31
CA LEU A 14 5.88 0.05 17.27
C LEU A 14 5.24 -1.34 17.18
N LEU A 15 5.02 -1.99 18.32
CA LEU A 15 4.39 -3.31 18.38
C LEU A 15 2.93 -3.27 17.88
N PHE A 16 2.19 -2.20 18.18
CA PHE A 16 0.85 -1.97 17.64
C PHE A 16 0.86 -1.82 16.10
N CYS A 17 1.82 -1.08 15.55
CA CYS A 17 1.98 -0.96 14.09
C CYS A 17 2.26 -2.33 13.44
N ILE A 18 3.13 -3.13 14.06
CA ILE A 18 3.44 -4.50 13.62
C ILE A 18 2.20 -5.39 13.69
N GLU A 19 1.44 -5.32 14.79
CA GLU A 19 0.19 -6.07 14.96
C GLU A 19 -0.82 -5.74 13.86
N ASN A 20 -1.02 -4.46 13.57
CA ASN A 20 -1.93 -4.02 12.50
C ASN A 20 -1.52 -4.56 11.14
N LEU A 21 -0.22 -4.51 10.84
CA LEU A 21 0.33 -5.07 9.61
C LEU A 21 0.13 -6.60 9.56
N HIS A 22 0.44 -7.32 10.64
CA HIS A 22 0.24 -8.77 10.71
C HIS A 22 -1.24 -9.16 10.50
N LYS A 23 -2.18 -8.44 11.15
CA LYS A 23 -3.62 -8.62 10.91
C LYS A 23 -4.00 -8.38 9.45
N ALA A 24 -3.34 -7.45 8.76
CA ALA A 24 -3.57 -7.24 7.34
C ALA A 24 -3.08 -8.41 6.48
N TYR A 25 -1.92 -9.00 6.82
CA TYR A 25 -1.44 -10.23 6.18
C TYR A 25 -2.41 -11.39 6.38
N LEU A 26 -2.87 -11.62 7.61
CA LEU A 26 -3.84 -12.67 7.91
C LEU A 26 -5.16 -12.46 7.16
N ARG A 27 -5.68 -11.23 7.14
CA ARG A 27 -6.89 -10.88 6.36
C ARG A 27 -6.68 -11.12 4.87
N ALA A 28 -5.55 -10.71 4.30
CA ALA A 28 -5.26 -10.90 2.87
C ALA A 28 -5.19 -12.38 2.51
N LYS A 29 -4.58 -13.21 3.36
CA LYS A 29 -4.51 -14.68 3.18
C LYS A 29 -5.85 -15.38 3.38
N ASN A 30 -6.67 -14.95 4.34
CA ASN A 30 -7.96 -15.57 4.63
C ASN A 30 -9.08 -15.12 3.67
N ASN A 31 -8.87 -14.05 2.91
CA ASN A 31 -9.85 -13.49 1.98
C ASN A 31 -9.77 -14.07 0.56
N ILE A 32 -9.20 -15.27 0.37
CA ILE A 32 -9.09 -15.93 -0.94
C ILE A 32 -10.41 -16.64 -1.28
N THR A 33 -11.50 -15.89 -1.37
CA THR A 33 -12.80 -16.40 -1.85
C THR A 33 -13.04 -15.92 -3.27
N LYS A 34 -13.89 -16.62 -4.03
CA LYS A 34 -14.26 -16.22 -5.40
C LYS A 34 -14.84 -14.80 -5.42
N LYS A 35 -15.67 -14.48 -4.42
CA LYS A 35 -16.27 -13.14 -4.25
C LYS A 35 -15.19 -12.06 -4.17
N ASN A 36 -14.15 -12.27 -3.38
CA ASN A 36 -13.08 -11.29 -3.20
C ASN A 36 -12.18 -11.21 -4.44
N PHE A 37 -11.90 -12.36 -5.07
CA PHE A 37 -11.15 -12.42 -6.31
C PHE A 37 -11.80 -11.60 -7.44
N TYR A 38 -13.13 -11.55 -7.48
CA TYR A 38 -13.89 -10.75 -8.45
C TYR A 38 -14.25 -9.33 -7.99
N SER A 39 -13.85 -8.92 -6.77
CA SER A 39 -14.11 -7.56 -6.27
C SER A 39 -13.47 -6.50 -7.16
N ASN A 40 -12.33 -6.84 -7.77
CA ASN A 40 -11.79 -6.16 -8.93
C ASN A 40 -11.98 -7.06 -10.16
N LYS A 41 -12.36 -6.46 -11.28
CA LYS A 41 -12.55 -7.21 -12.52
C LYS A 41 -11.26 -7.90 -12.94
N VAL A 42 -11.36 -9.19 -13.23
CA VAL A 42 -10.26 -10.00 -13.73
C VAL A 42 -10.19 -9.85 -15.25
N ASP A 43 -9.05 -9.36 -15.75
CA ASP A 43 -8.83 -9.18 -17.18
C ASP A 43 -8.56 -10.54 -17.86
N THR A 44 -9.62 -11.20 -18.30
CA THR A 44 -9.53 -12.52 -18.95
C THR A 44 -8.93 -12.45 -20.36
N ILE A 45 -8.90 -11.28 -20.99
CA ILE A 45 -8.20 -11.06 -22.27
C ILE A 45 -6.69 -11.17 -22.03
N LYS A 46 -6.16 -10.46 -21.03
CA LYS A 46 -4.75 -10.55 -20.64
C LYS A 46 -4.36 -11.97 -20.21
N LEU A 47 -5.20 -12.64 -19.40
CA LEU A 47 -4.93 -14.02 -18.99
C LEU A 47 -4.93 -15.00 -20.16
N THR A 48 -5.78 -14.77 -21.18
CA THR A 48 -5.77 -15.57 -22.41
C THR A 48 -4.44 -15.43 -23.15
N PHE A 49 -3.95 -14.19 -23.31
CA PHE A 49 -2.62 -13.97 -23.91
C PHE A 49 -1.51 -14.60 -23.09
N ASP A 50 -1.52 -14.48 -21.75
CA ASP A 50 -0.51 -15.10 -20.90
C ASP A 50 -0.48 -16.62 -21.07
N SER A 51 -1.66 -17.26 -21.11
CA SER A 51 -1.77 -18.70 -21.28
C SER A 51 -1.17 -19.16 -22.60
N LYS A 52 -1.51 -18.47 -23.69
CA LYS A 52 -1.08 -18.86 -25.04
C LYS A 52 0.37 -18.49 -25.34
N PHE A 53 0.86 -17.35 -24.86
CA PHE A 53 2.22 -16.90 -25.17
C PHE A 53 3.28 -17.49 -24.24
N ASN A 54 2.92 -17.84 -23.00
CA ASN A 54 3.87 -18.38 -22.02
C ASN A 54 3.67 -19.88 -21.74
N ASP A 55 2.74 -20.54 -22.44
CA ASP A 55 2.39 -21.96 -22.25
C ASP A 55 2.05 -22.30 -20.78
N ILE A 56 1.30 -21.41 -20.13
CA ILE A 56 0.87 -21.57 -18.74
C ILE A 56 -0.59 -22.03 -18.74
N ASN A 57 -0.88 -23.11 -18.01
CA ASN A 57 -2.25 -23.58 -17.85
C ASN A 57 -3.11 -22.57 -17.05
N GLU A 58 -4.42 -22.63 -17.26
CA GLU A 58 -5.37 -21.67 -16.67
C GLU A 58 -5.35 -21.67 -15.14
N GLU A 59 -5.21 -22.84 -14.51
CA GLU A 59 -5.18 -22.95 -13.05
C GLU A 59 -3.99 -22.19 -12.44
N ASN A 60 -2.79 -22.40 -12.98
CA ASN A 60 -1.57 -21.72 -12.54
C ASN A 60 -1.66 -20.21 -12.76
N LEU A 61 -2.32 -19.77 -13.83
CA LEU A 61 -2.55 -18.34 -14.09
C LEU A 61 -3.48 -17.72 -13.05
N ILE A 62 -4.58 -18.39 -12.72
CA ILE A 62 -5.52 -17.90 -11.70
C ILE A 62 -4.86 -17.88 -10.32
N GLN A 63 -4.09 -18.91 -9.97
CA GLN A 63 -3.33 -18.91 -8.72
C GLN A 63 -2.33 -17.75 -8.66
N SER A 64 -1.64 -17.48 -9.77
CA SER A 64 -0.70 -16.34 -9.87
C SER A 64 -1.43 -14.99 -9.73
N GLU A 65 -2.60 -14.85 -10.34
CA GLU A 65 -3.41 -13.63 -10.25
C GLU A 65 -3.98 -13.42 -8.84
N ILE A 66 -4.38 -14.49 -8.15
CA ILE A 66 -4.76 -14.45 -6.72
C ILE A 66 -3.59 -13.94 -5.88
N LEU A 67 -2.40 -14.54 -6.03
CA LEU A 67 -1.20 -14.13 -5.29
C LEU A 67 -0.83 -12.66 -5.58
N ARG A 68 -0.94 -12.24 -6.84
CA ARG A 68 -0.71 -10.83 -7.24
C ARG A 68 -1.67 -9.87 -6.55
N GLN A 69 -2.95 -10.24 -6.40
CA GLN A 69 -3.94 -9.41 -5.69
C GLN A 69 -3.65 -9.34 -4.19
N ILE A 70 -3.25 -10.46 -3.56
CA ILE A 70 -2.81 -10.51 -2.16
C ILE A 70 -1.61 -9.59 -1.95
N ASP A 71 -0.57 -9.72 -2.79
CA ASP A 71 0.63 -8.89 -2.73
C ASP A 71 0.30 -7.40 -2.88
N LYS A 72 -0.64 -7.04 -3.76
CA LYS A 72 -1.10 -5.64 -3.89
C LYS A 72 -1.73 -5.13 -2.59
N SER A 73 -2.58 -5.93 -1.94
CA SER A 73 -3.20 -5.57 -0.65
C SER A 73 -2.16 -5.41 0.47
N ILE A 74 -1.17 -6.30 0.49
CA ILE A 74 -0.06 -6.24 1.46
C ILE A 74 0.79 -4.99 1.22
N ASN A 75 1.16 -4.68 -0.02
CA ASN A 75 1.93 -3.49 -0.35
C ASN A 75 1.22 -2.18 0.07
N ASN A 76 -0.10 -2.12 -0.05
CA ASN A 76 -0.88 -0.98 0.46
C ASN A 76 -0.80 -0.89 1.99
N SER A 77 -0.90 -2.03 2.68
CA SER A 77 -0.80 -2.10 4.15
C SER A 77 0.60 -1.71 4.65
N ILE A 78 1.65 -1.97 3.87
CA ILE A 78 3.01 -1.46 4.14
C ILE A 78 3.06 0.07 4.06
N GLY A 79 2.33 0.69 3.12
CA GLY A 79 2.17 2.14 3.08
C GLY A 79 1.58 2.68 4.38
N THR A 80 0.46 2.12 4.81
CA THR A 80 -0.18 2.46 6.09
C THR A 80 0.74 2.21 7.29
N PHE A 81 1.57 1.16 7.26
CA PHE A 81 2.56 0.94 8.31
C PHE A 81 3.52 2.12 8.45
N HIS A 82 4.04 2.67 7.35
CA HIS A 82 4.90 3.86 7.41
C HIS A 82 4.17 5.09 7.94
N GLU A 83 2.92 5.30 7.52
CA GLU A 83 2.06 6.38 8.02
C GLU A 83 1.88 6.28 9.54
N GLN A 84 1.55 5.08 10.04
CA GLN A 84 1.36 4.82 11.48
C GLN A 84 2.65 5.03 12.28
N ILE A 85 3.80 4.61 11.77
CA ILE A 85 5.08 4.86 12.43
C ILE A 85 5.38 6.35 12.51
N LEU A 86 5.27 7.07 11.39
CA LEU A 86 5.61 8.50 11.31
C LEU A 86 4.62 9.37 12.10
N GLY A 87 3.33 9.05 12.05
CA GLY A 87 2.30 9.71 12.86
C GLY A 87 2.23 9.24 14.31
N GLY A 88 3.15 8.36 14.75
CA GLY A 88 3.35 8.01 16.16
C GLY A 88 4.49 8.78 16.82
N ILE A 89 5.24 9.56 16.05
CA ILE A 89 6.30 10.43 16.56
C ILE A 89 5.64 11.60 17.30
N GLU A 90 6.16 11.97 18.47
CA GLU A 90 5.63 13.07 19.27
C GLU A 90 5.54 14.37 18.45
N GLY A 91 4.37 15.01 18.47
CA GLY A 91 4.09 16.22 17.68
C GLY A 91 3.55 15.96 16.28
N PHE A 92 3.27 14.71 15.90
CA PHE A 92 2.71 14.33 14.61
C PHE A 92 1.52 13.39 14.75
N GLU A 93 0.64 13.41 13.75
CA GLU A 93 -0.53 12.53 13.67
C GLU A 93 -0.80 12.01 12.25
N VAL A 94 -1.45 10.85 12.17
CA VAL A 94 -1.92 10.24 10.91
C VAL A 94 -3.21 10.91 10.44
N GLY A 95 -3.32 11.12 9.14
CA GLY A 95 -4.55 11.61 8.54
C GLY A 95 -5.67 10.57 8.52
N ASN A 96 -6.79 10.89 9.17
CA ASN A 96 -7.99 10.05 9.14
C ASN A 96 -9.06 10.71 8.26
N LEU A 97 -9.15 10.27 7.00
CA LEU A 97 -10.07 10.83 5.99
C LEU A 97 -9.87 12.33 5.72
N SER A 98 -8.66 12.85 5.99
CA SER A 98 -8.36 14.29 6.08
C SER A 98 -7.58 14.85 4.87
N GLY A 99 -7.30 14.03 3.86
CA GLY A 99 -6.63 14.44 2.62
C GLY A 99 -5.10 14.51 2.71
N PHE A 100 -4.50 14.27 3.88
CA PHE A 100 -3.07 14.08 4.10
C PHE A 100 -2.82 12.71 4.74
N ASP A 101 -1.58 12.24 4.71
CA ASP A 101 -1.20 10.96 5.33
C ASP A 101 -0.57 11.20 6.71
N VAL A 102 0.28 12.22 6.86
CA VAL A 102 0.86 12.65 8.15
C VAL A 102 0.87 14.18 8.22
N LYS A 103 0.61 14.75 9.41
CA LYS A 103 0.83 16.18 9.67
C LYS A 103 1.46 16.43 11.04
N ALA A 104 1.99 17.64 11.24
CA ALA A 104 2.35 18.13 12.57
C ALA A 104 1.10 18.61 13.33
N ASP A 105 1.09 18.46 14.65
CA ASP A 105 -0.02 18.87 15.52
C ASP A 105 -0.29 20.38 15.47
N ASP A 106 0.75 21.17 15.20
CA ASP A 106 0.69 22.63 15.08
C ASP A 106 0.47 23.14 13.65
N ASP A 107 0.13 22.23 12.72
CA ASP A 107 -0.10 22.47 11.29
C ASP A 107 1.09 23.12 10.55
N THR A 108 2.32 22.95 11.06
CA THR A 108 3.54 23.43 10.37
C THR A 108 4.09 22.44 9.34
N LEU A 109 3.50 21.26 9.22
CA LEU A 109 3.89 20.24 8.26
C LEU A 109 2.68 19.44 7.79
N PHE A 110 2.59 19.19 6.49
CA PHE A 110 1.66 18.22 5.89
C PHE A 110 2.41 17.31 4.92
N ALA A 111 2.10 16.02 4.90
CA ALA A 111 2.77 15.06 4.04
C ALA A 111 1.81 14.08 3.39
N ASP A 112 2.13 13.70 2.17
CA ASP A 112 1.54 12.57 1.45
C ASP A 112 2.64 11.57 1.13
N ILE A 113 2.46 10.34 1.58
CA ILE A 113 3.45 9.27 1.58
C ILE A 113 3.15 8.32 0.44
N LYS A 114 4.20 7.96 -0.29
CA LYS A 114 4.17 6.92 -1.30
C LYS A 114 5.28 5.92 -1.02
N ASN A 115 4.89 4.66 -0.90
CA ASN A 115 5.84 3.58 -0.65
C ASN A 115 6.86 3.43 -1.79
N LYS A 116 6.41 3.49 -3.06
CA LYS A 116 7.30 3.45 -4.25
C LYS A 116 7.23 4.74 -5.06
N HIS A 117 8.36 5.15 -5.62
CA HIS A 117 8.47 6.34 -6.49
C HIS A 117 7.70 6.22 -7.82
N ASN A 118 7.51 5.01 -8.36
CA ASN A 118 6.90 4.76 -9.68
C ASN A 118 5.36 4.69 -9.68
N THR A 119 4.69 5.15 -8.63
CA THR A 119 3.25 4.93 -8.46
C THR A 119 2.38 6.03 -9.08
N MET A 120 2.99 7.01 -9.77
CA MET A 120 2.28 8.20 -10.23
C MET A 120 2.42 8.40 -11.74
N ASN A 121 1.29 8.66 -12.39
CA ASN A 121 1.25 9.22 -13.74
C ASN A 121 1.21 10.75 -13.65
N SER A 122 1.33 11.44 -14.78
CA SER A 122 1.33 12.91 -14.81
C SER A 122 0.11 13.54 -14.13
N SER A 123 -1.09 12.96 -14.32
CA SER A 123 -2.33 13.48 -13.72
C SER A 123 -2.37 13.32 -12.20
N SER A 124 -1.92 12.18 -11.65
CA SER A 124 -1.86 12.02 -10.19
C SER A 124 -0.77 12.88 -9.57
N SER A 125 0.34 13.13 -10.28
CA SER A 125 1.36 14.10 -9.88
C SER A 125 0.83 15.52 -9.85
N GLU A 126 0.05 15.94 -10.85
CA GLU A 126 -0.57 17.25 -10.90
C GLU A 126 -1.56 17.44 -9.73
N ALA A 127 -2.44 16.46 -9.51
CA ALA A 127 -3.42 16.50 -8.43
C ALA A 127 -2.75 16.55 -7.05
N LEU A 128 -1.70 15.75 -6.81
CA LEU A 128 -0.98 15.77 -5.55
C LEU A 128 -0.25 17.10 -5.32
N PHE A 129 0.41 17.63 -6.35
CA PHE A 129 1.07 18.93 -6.24
C PHE A 129 0.09 20.02 -5.84
N GLN A 130 -1.06 20.10 -6.53
CA GLN A 130 -2.09 21.10 -6.24
C GLN A 130 -2.65 20.95 -4.83
N LYS A 131 -2.84 19.71 -4.36
CA LYS A 131 -3.27 19.42 -3.00
C LYS A 131 -2.28 19.94 -1.96
N LEU A 132 -0.99 19.63 -2.12
CA LEU A 132 0.06 20.10 -1.21
C LEU A 132 0.26 21.62 -1.27
N ALA A 133 0.17 22.23 -2.46
CA ALA A 133 0.23 23.67 -2.61
C ALA A 133 -0.93 24.36 -1.86
N ARG A 134 -2.14 23.79 -1.95
CA ARG A 134 -3.30 24.29 -1.21
C ARG A 134 -3.08 24.24 0.31
N TYR A 135 -2.56 23.14 0.86
CA TYR A 135 -2.21 23.10 2.29
C TYR A 135 -1.18 24.18 2.65
N ALA A 136 -0.14 24.34 1.83
CA ALA A 136 0.88 25.35 2.07
C ALA A 136 0.32 26.80 1.99
N ASP A 137 -0.75 27.02 1.23
CA ASP A 137 -1.44 28.30 1.15
C ASP A 137 -2.43 28.51 2.29
N ASP A 138 -3.21 27.51 2.65
CA ASP A 138 -4.17 27.61 3.77
C ASP A 138 -3.43 27.74 5.11
N TYR A 139 -2.29 27.06 5.26
CA TYR A 139 -1.45 27.06 6.45
C TYR A 139 -0.10 27.74 6.16
N LYS A 140 -0.01 29.06 6.39
CA LYS A 140 1.15 29.87 5.95
C LYS A 140 2.51 29.47 6.56
N LYS A 141 2.51 28.72 7.66
CA LYS A 141 3.74 28.18 8.27
C LYS A 141 4.09 26.77 7.77
N ALA A 142 3.20 26.12 7.04
CA ALA A 142 3.35 24.74 6.63
C ALA A 142 4.41 24.55 5.55
N LYS A 143 5.29 23.57 5.75
CA LYS A 143 6.01 22.91 4.66
C LYS A 143 5.28 21.62 4.29
N CYS A 144 5.03 21.45 3.00
CA CYS A 144 4.25 20.34 2.48
C CYS A 144 5.14 19.38 1.69
N TYR A 145 4.99 18.07 1.91
CA TYR A 145 5.92 17.06 1.41
C TYR A 145 5.21 15.98 0.61
N TRP A 146 5.70 15.73 -0.59
CA TRP A 146 5.53 14.45 -1.25
C TRP A 146 6.69 13.53 -0.84
N VAL A 147 6.37 12.51 -0.04
CA VAL A 147 7.35 11.59 0.52
C VAL A 147 7.44 10.33 -0.34
N GLN A 148 8.66 9.94 -0.69
CA GLN A 148 8.95 8.70 -1.42
C GLN A 148 9.79 7.78 -0.53
N ILE A 149 9.16 6.78 0.11
CA ILE A 149 9.85 5.87 1.02
C ILE A 149 10.96 5.12 0.28
N LEU A 150 10.63 4.44 -0.82
CA LEU A 150 11.59 3.77 -1.70
C LEU A 150 11.96 4.67 -2.88
N ALA A 151 12.69 5.74 -2.57
CA ALA A 151 13.30 6.64 -3.53
C ALA A 151 14.55 6.02 -4.19
N LYS A 152 14.93 6.52 -5.38
CA LYS A 152 16.17 6.09 -6.05
C LYS A 152 17.45 6.67 -5.43
N ASN A 153 17.33 7.80 -4.75
CA ASN A 153 18.42 8.53 -4.10
C ASN A 153 17.88 9.19 -2.81
N SER A 154 18.79 9.59 -1.92
CA SER A 154 18.46 10.46 -0.79
C SER A 154 18.32 11.92 -1.27
N PHE A 155 17.22 12.58 -0.95
CA PHE A 155 16.97 13.98 -1.33
C PHE A 155 15.94 14.68 -0.44
N ASN A 156 16.05 16.00 -0.37
CA ASN A 156 15.03 16.91 0.14
C ASN A 156 15.10 18.20 -0.68
N GLU A 157 14.18 18.38 -1.62
CA GLU A 157 14.24 19.50 -2.56
C GLU A 157 12.85 20.02 -2.91
N LEU A 158 12.77 21.28 -3.33
CA LEU A 158 11.52 21.87 -3.81
C LEU A 158 10.97 21.03 -4.96
N TRP A 159 9.68 20.72 -4.90
CA TRP A 159 9.01 20.10 -6.02
C TRP A 159 8.73 21.17 -7.07
N LYS A 160 9.51 21.13 -8.15
CA LYS A 160 9.37 21.99 -9.31
C LYS A 160 9.52 21.20 -10.59
N GLY A 161 8.86 21.62 -11.64
CA GLY A 161 9.00 21.04 -12.97
C GLY A 161 7.73 21.11 -13.78
N GLU A 162 7.81 20.61 -15.01
CA GLU A 162 6.65 20.45 -15.86
C GLU A 162 5.87 19.19 -15.45
N ILE A 163 4.60 19.36 -15.13
CA ILE A 163 3.66 18.27 -14.85
C ILE A 163 2.48 18.44 -15.79
N ASN A 164 2.23 17.42 -16.62
CA ASN A 164 1.11 17.41 -17.56
C ASN A 164 1.05 18.64 -18.49
N GLY A 165 2.22 19.07 -19.01
CA GLY A 165 2.33 20.21 -19.93
C GLY A 165 2.25 21.59 -19.28
N LYS A 166 2.29 21.67 -17.94
CA LYS A 166 2.28 22.94 -17.20
C LYS A 166 3.41 23.00 -16.20
N GLU A 167 3.99 24.19 -16.02
CA GLU A 167 4.99 24.41 -14.98
C GLU A 167 4.33 24.50 -13.61
N TYR A 168 4.80 23.67 -12.68
CA TYR A 168 4.42 23.70 -11.27
C TYR A 168 5.63 24.04 -10.41
N SER A 169 5.43 24.97 -9.47
CA SER A 169 6.38 25.28 -8.42
C SER A 169 5.68 25.99 -7.25
N HIS A 170 6.17 25.76 -6.03
CA HIS A 170 5.67 26.43 -4.83
C HIS A 170 6.79 26.47 -3.79
N SER A 171 7.01 27.60 -3.12
CA SER A 171 8.17 27.83 -2.23
C SER A 171 8.19 26.97 -0.96
N ARG A 172 7.06 26.32 -0.66
CA ARG A 172 6.86 25.45 0.52
C ARG A 172 6.43 24.02 0.18
N VAL A 173 6.42 23.63 -1.10
CA VAL A 173 6.11 22.24 -1.50
C VAL A 173 7.40 21.53 -1.92
N TYR A 174 7.66 20.40 -1.28
CA TYR A 174 8.89 19.63 -1.41
C TYR A 174 8.58 18.21 -1.88
N LYS A 175 9.57 17.59 -2.51
CA LYS A 175 9.69 16.13 -2.59
C LYS A 175 10.84 15.71 -1.70
N ILE A 176 10.65 14.64 -0.95
CA ILE A 176 11.63 14.16 0.02
C ILE A 176 11.70 12.63 0.02
N SER A 177 12.90 12.07 0.16
CA SER A 177 13.11 10.63 0.28
C SER A 177 12.76 10.15 1.69
N GLY A 178 12.44 8.86 1.82
CA GLY A 178 12.05 8.26 3.10
C GLY A 178 13.07 8.46 4.20
N ASP A 179 14.35 8.25 3.92
CA ASP A 179 15.43 8.45 4.90
C ASP A 179 15.47 9.88 5.44
N GLN A 180 15.38 10.89 4.56
CA GLN A 180 15.38 12.30 4.93
C GLN A 180 14.09 12.70 5.67
N PHE A 181 12.94 12.12 5.31
CA PHE A 181 11.67 12.42 5.99
C PHE A 181 11.59 11.80 7.37
N TYR A 182 12.05 10.56 7.54
CA TYR A 182 12.20 9.94 8.85
C TYR A 182 13.16 10.75 9.72
N ALA A 183 14.29 11.21 9.18
CA ALA A 183 15.22 12.07 9.90
C ALA A 183 14.62 13.43 10.28
N LEU A 184 13.82 14.02 9.39
CA LEU A 184 13.13 15.29 9.63
C LEU A 184 12.15 15.19 10.80
N LEU A 185 11.33 14.14 10.86
CA LEU A 185 10.29 14.03 11.90
C LEU A 185 10.89 13.56 13.24
N SER A 186 11.79 12.59 13.22
CA SER A 186 12.38 12.02 14.43
C SER A 186 13.46 12.89 15.08
N GLY A 187 14.10 13.78 14.31
CA GLY A 187 15.32 14.47 14.73
C GLY A 187 16.59 13.60 14.68
N GLU A 188 16.50 12.34 14.25
CA GLU A 188 17.61 11.39 14.18
C GLU A 188 18.04 11.10 12.73
N GLN A 189 19.31 11.36 12.40
CA GLN A 189 19.81 11.31 11.02
C GLN A 189 19.64 9.95 10.32
N ASP A 190 19.65 8.84 11.06
CA ASP A 190 19.55 7.48 10.52
C ASP A 190 18.29 6.74 11.02
N ALA A 191 17.23 7.46 11.39
CA ALA A 191 15.99 6.88 11.94
C ALA A 191 15.39 5.72 11.11
N LEU A 192 15.39 5.84 9.77
CA LEU A 192 14.89 4.77 8.90
C LEU A 192 15.78 3.51 8.96
N LEU A 193 17.10 3.67 9.09
CA LEU A 193 18.04 2.56 9.27
C LEU A 193 17.86 1.90 10.64
N GLN A 194 17.67 2.71 11.70
CA GLN A 194 17.39 2.21 13.04
C GLN A 194 16.10 1.37 13.06
N LEU A 195 15.02 1.88 12.45
CA LEU A 195 13.77 1.13 12.29
C LEU A 195 14.00 -0.20 11.56
N TYR A 196 14.68 -0.16 10.40
CA TYR A 196 14.99 -1.35 9.62
C TYR A 196 15.72 -2.43 10.45
N LYS A 197 16.70 -2.02 11.28
CA LYS A 197 17.45 -2.93 12.15
C LYS A 197 16.61 -3.46 13.32
N ALA A 198 15.68 -2.66 13.84
CA ALA A 198 14.83 -3.03 14.95
C ALA A 198 13.70 -4.00 14.55
N LEU A 199 13.20 -3.90 13.32
CA LEU A 199 12.04 -4.67 12.83
C LEU A 199 12.15 -6.18 13.06
N PRO A 200 13.25 -6.89 12.72
CA PRO A 200 13.32 -8.34 12.94
C PRO A 200 13.14 -8.74 14.41
N VAL A 201 13.72 -7.97 15.34
CA VAL A 201 13.62 -8.23 16.78
C VAL A 201 12.21 -7.94 17.28
N ALA A 202 11.67 -6.76 16.95
CA ALA A 202 10.32 -6.36 17.35
C ALA A 202 9.23 -7.30 16.82
N ILE A 203 9.38 -7.78 15.57
CA ILE A 203 8.47 -8.76 14.96
C ILE A 203 8.54 -10.08 15.71
N ASN A 204 9.72 -10.60 16.02
CA ASN A 204 9.87 -11.85 16.78
C ASN A 204 9.26 -11.74 18.18
N ASP A 205 9.53 -10.63 18.88
CA ASP A 205 8.95 -10.38 20.20
C ASP A 205 7.41 -10.32 20.14
N TYR A 206 6.86 -9.64 19.13
CA TYR A 206 5.42 -9.62 18.87
C TYR A 206 4.87 -11.03 18.57
N LEU A 207 5.49 -11.80 17.67
CA LEU A 207 5.02 -13.14 17.32
C LEU A 207 5.04 -14.10 18.52
N ASN A 208 6.10 -14.07 19.33
CA ASN A 208 6.18 -14.85 20.57
C ASN A 208 5.09 -14.47 21.58
N SER A 209 4.60 -13.23 21.53
CA SER A 209 3.50 -12.78 22.41
C SER A 209 2.11 -13.31 21.98
N ILE A 210 1.95 -13.81 20.75
CA ILE A 210 0.66 -14.23 20.19
C ILE A 210 0.55 -15.73 19.86
N GLU A 211 1.54 -16.57 20.21
CA GLU A 211 1.67 -18.00 19.84
C GLU A 211 0.55 -18.96 20.33
N HIS A 212 -0.64 -18.47 20.70
CA HIS A 212 -1.76 -19.27 21.21
C HIS A 212 -3.09 -19.17 20.47
N ASN A 213 -3.20 -18.40 19.37
CA ASN A 213 -4.44 -18.38 18.59
C ASN A 213 -4.14 -18.20 17.10
N HIS A 214 -4.36 -19.24 16.30
CA HIS A 214 -5.22 -19.19 15.10
C HIS A 214 -5.05 -20.44 14.24
N THR A 215 -6.12 -21.21 14.10
CA THR A 215 -6.35 -22.13 12.99
C THR A 215 -6.76 -21.31 11.76
N ILE A 216 -6.01 -21.46 10.66
CA ILE A 216 -6.36 -20.88 9.37
C ILE A 216 -7.34 -21.83 8.69
N ILE A 217 -8.48 -21.31 8.24
CA ILE A 217 -9.39 -22.05 7.35
C ILE A 217 -8.91 -21.81 5.93
N GLU A 218 -8.38 -22.86 5.29
CA GLU A 218 -8.01 -22.85 3.88
C GLU A 218 -9.28 -22.98 3.03
N ASN A 219 -9.85 -21.84 2.61
CA ASN A 219 -10.76 -21.81 1.47
C ASN A 219 -10.06 -21.09 0.33
N SER A 220 -9.98 -21.72 -0.85
CA SER A 220 -9.35 -21.15 -2.02
C SER A 220 -10.37 -20.81 -3.10
N ALA A 221 -10.30 -19.59 -3.64
CA ALA A 221 -11.11 -19.10 -4.73
C ALA A 221 -11.06 -20.03 -5.95
N ILE A 222 -9.92 -20.70 -6.19
CA ILE A 222 -9.80 -21.68 -7.29
C ILE A 222 -10.71 -22.89 -7.08
N ASP A 223 -10.87 -23.36 -5.84
CA ASP A 223 -11.71 -24.51 -5.53
C ASP A 223 -13.19 -24.15 -5.72
N GLU A 224 -13.59 -22.94 -5.29
CA GLU A 224 -14.93 -22.41 -5.54
C GLU A 224 -15.24 -22.28 -7.04
N ILE A 225 -14.28 -21.84 -7.85
CA ILE A 225 -14.44 -21.71 -9.32
C ILE A 225 -14.50 -23.10 -9.97
N LYS A 226 -13.62 -24.02 -9.58
CA LYS A 226 -13.58 -25.39 -10.11
C LYS A 226 -14.90 -26.12 -9.91
N LEU A 227 -15.50 -26.01 -8.72
CA LEU A 227 -16.81 -26.60 -8.44
C LEU A 227 -17.89 -26.13 -9.45
N GLN A 228 -17.79 -24.89 -9.92
CA GLN A 228 -18.73 -24.35 -10.90
C GLN A 228 -18.44 -24.82 -12.33
N THR A 229 -17.16 -24.92 -12.72
CA THR A 229 -16.78 -25.43 -14.05
C THR A 229 -17.33 -26.84 -14.32
N VAL A 230 -17.41 -27.68 -13.28
CA VAL A 230 -18.02 -29.02 -13.38
C VAL A 230 -19.50 -28.95 -13.74
N THR A 231 -20.22 -27.96 -13.22
CA THR A 231 -21.67 -27.81 -13.45
C THR A 231 -21.96 -27.09 -14.76
N SER A 232 -21.13 -26.11 -15.12
CA SER A 232 -21.34 -25.27 -16.31
C SER A 232 -20.69 -25.81 -17.58
N ASN A 233 -19.81 -26.81 -17.47
CA ASN A 233 -18.98 -27.34 -18.55
C ASN A 233 -18.14 -26.26 -19.28
N LYS A 234 -17.78 -25.20 -18.54
CA LYS A 234 -16.93 -24.10 -19.02
C LYS A 234 -15.47 -24.35 -18.66
N SER A 235 -14.55 -23.77 -19.44
CA SER A 235 -13.16 -23.60 -18.99
C SER A 235 -13.10 -22.72 -17.74
N ILE A 236 -11.94 -22.67 -17.06
CA ILE A 236 -11.78 -21.80 -15.88
C ILE A 236 -11.88 -20.33 -16.32
N LEU A 237 -11.26 -19.98 -17.45
CA LEU A 237 -11.33 -18.62 -18.00
C LEU A 237 -12.74 -18.24 -18.46
N ASP A 238 -13.51 -19.16 -19.06
CA ASP A 238 -14.89 -18.89 -19.45
C ASP A 238 -15.80 -18.74 -18.23
N GLN A 239 -15.60 -19.54 -17.18
CA GLN A 239 -16.34 -19.40 -15.92
C GLN A 239 -16.07 -18.05 -15.25
N ILE A 240 -14.82 -17.60 -15.21
CA ILE A 240 -14.44 -16.29 -14.67
C ILE A 240 -15.02 -15.17 -15.54
N THR A 241 -14.93 -15.31 -16.86
CA THR A 241 -15.47 -14.32 -17.82
C THR A 241 -16.98 -14.19 -17.64
N PHE A 242 -17.70 -15.30 -17.56
CA PHE A 242 -19.13 -15.31 -17.31
C PHE A 242 -19.46 -14.66 -15.96
N ASP A 243 -18.80 -15.06 -14.88
CA ASP A 243 -19.04 -14.51 -13.54
C ASP A 243 -18.79 -12.99 -13.47
N ASN A 244 -17.81 -12.49 -14.23
CA ASN A 244 -17.46 -11.06 -14.24
C ASN A 244 -18.29 -10.23 -15.20
N TYR A 245 -18.76 -10.82 -16.31
CA TYR A 245 -19.21 -10.06 -17.47
C TYR A 245 -20.49 -10.61 -18.09
N ASN A 246 -21.24 -11.52 -17.47
CA ASN A 246 -22.48 -12.06 -18.07
C ASN A 246 -23.51 -11.00 -18.50
N TYR A 247 -23.44 -9.81 -17.92
CA TYR A 247 -24.30 -8.67 -18.24
C TYR A 247 -23.79 -7.83 -19.42
N TYR A 248 -22.62 -8.14 -19.98
CA TYR A 248 -22.11 -7.55 -21.22
C TYR A 248 -22.74 -8.24 -22.43
N LEU A 249 -22.95 -7.46 -23.50
CA LEU A 249 -23.65 -7.92 -24.69
C LEU A 249 -23.02 -9.20 -25.27
N GLY A 250 -23.77 -10.31 -25.23
CA GLY A 250 -23.35 -11.61 -25.78
C GLY A 250 -22.51 -12.48 -24.85
N PHE A 251 -22.09 -11.97 -23.69
CA PHE A 251 -21.33 -12.73 -22.70
C PHE A 251 -22.22 -13.65 -21.83
N ASP A 252 -23.53 -13.44 -21.87
CA ASP A 252 -24.55 -14.35 -21.32
C ASP A 252 -24.59 -15.71 -22.03
N LYS A 253 -24.03 -15.78 -23.25
CA LYS A 253 -24.03 -16.97 -24.11
C LYS A 253 -22.77 -17.84 -24.00
N LEU A 254 -21.80 -17.42 -23.18
CA LEU A 254 -20.64 -18.23 -22.79
C LEU A 254 -21.06 -19.45 -21.99
#